data_AF-A0A8T7GI92-F1
#
_entry.id   AF-A0A8T7GI92-F1
#
_cell.length_a   1.000
_cell.length_b   1.000
_cell.length_c   1.000
_cell.angle_alpha   90.00
_cell.angle_beta   90.00
_cell.angle_gamma   90.00
#
_symmetry.space_group_name_H-M   'P 1'
#
loop_
_entity.id
_entity.type
_entity.pdbx_description
1 polymer ?
#
loop_
_entity_poly.entity_id
_entity_poly.type
_entity_poly.pdbx_seq_one_letter_code
_entity_poly.pdbx_strand_id
1 'polypeptide(L)' 'MGIITLQLFCETCKKVLLEKVGEQHLLEERFPITQQEAQMLDKEHRGHECHIDAVEKLD' A
#
# COMPACT_ATOMS: atom_id res chain seq x y z
N MET A 1 10.82 -19.25 -0.70
CA MET A 1 9.35 -19.11 -0.67
C MET A 1 9.09 -17.62 -0.77
N GLY A 2 8.31 -17.17 -1.76
CA GLY A 2 8.02 -15.75 -1.91
C GLY A 2 7.15 -15.21 -0.77
N ILE A 3 7.35 -13.95 -0.38
CA ILE A 3 6.51 -13.24 0.58
C ILE A 3 5.61 -12.31 -0.21
N ILE A 4 4.29 -12.46 -0.06
CA ILE A 4 3.34 -11.54 -0.68
C ILE A 4 3.23 -10.27 0.17
N THR A 5 3.50 -9.15 -0.47
CA THR A 5 3.38 -7.81 0.10
C THR A 5 2.37 -7.00 -0.68
N LEU A 6 1.54 -6.25 0.04
CA LEU A 6 0.71 -5.20 -0.52
C LEU A 6 1.50 -3.90 -0.51
N GLN A 7 1.46 -3.16 -1.61
CA GLN A 7 2.09 -1.85 -1.77
C GLN A 7 1.03 -0.81 -2.10
N LEU A 8 0.98 0.28 -1.34
CA LEU A 8 0.21 1.46 -1.71
C LEU A 8 1.08 2.31 -2.62
N PHE A 9 0.79 2.29 -3.91
CA PHE A 9 1.49 3.07 -4.92
C PHE A 9 0.75 4.37 -5.23
N CYS A 10 1.50 5.45 -5.43
CA CYS A 10 0.98 6.73 -5.88
C CYS A 10 1.47 7.01 -7.29
N GLU A 11 0.55 7.06 -8.25
CA GLU A 11 0.84 7.37 -9.65
C GLU A 11 1.35 8.80 -9.81
N THR A 12 0.76 9.74 -9.08
CA THR A 12 1.17 11.14 -9.13
C THR A 12 2.61 11.35 -8.63
N CYS A 13 3.03 10.59 -7.62
CA CYS A 13 4.38 10.68 -7.06
C CYS A 13 5.37 9.66 -7.65
N LYS A 14 4.87 8.71 -8.45
CA LYS A 14 5.60 7.57 -9.01
C LYS A 14 6.44 6.81 -7.98
N LYS A 15 5.88 6.59 -6.79
CA LYS A 15 6.57 5.91 -5.69
C LYS A 15 5.60 5.09 -4.84
N VAL A 16 6.15 4.04 -4.20
CA VAL A 16 5.46 3.30 -3.14
C VAL A 16 5.45 4.16 -1.87
N LEU A 17 4.26 4.36 -1.30
CA LEU A 17 4.04 5.13 -0.08
C LEU A 17 4.11 4.25 1.16
N LEU A 18 3.46 3.10 1.10
CA LEU A 18 3.37 2.14 2.20
C LEU A 18 3.53 0.74 1.65
N GLU A 19 4.13 -0.13 2.45
CA GLU A 19 4.24 -1.55 2.17
C GLU A 19 3.83 -2.34 3.40
N LYS A 20 2.97 -3.33 3.22
CA LYS A 20 2.51 -4.21 4.28
C LYS A 20 2.65 -5.67 3.84
N VAL A 21 3.22 -6.48 4.70
CA VAL A 21 3.26 -7.94 4.51
C VAL A 21 1.88 -8.49 4.80
N GLY A 22 1.35 -9.34 3.93
CA GLY A 22 0.15 -10.08 4.29
C GLY A 22 -0.64 -10.62 3.10
N GLU A 23 -0.54 -11.92 2.90
CA GLU A 23 -1.50 -12.68 2.09
C GLU A 23 -2.93 -12.56 2.66
N GLN A 24 -3.04 -12.49 3.99
CA GLN A 24 -4.31 -12.35 4.71
C GLN A 24 -5.12 -11.10 4.33
N HIS A 25 -4.45 -10.03 3.91
CA HIS A 25 -5.09 -8.77 3.53
C HIS A 25 -5.48 -8.70 2.05
N LEU A 26 -4.93 -9.61 1.21
CA LEU A 26 -5.36 -9.75 -0.19
C LEU A 26 -6.82 -10.18 -0.28
N LEU A 27 -7.22 -11.13 0.57
CA LEU A 27 -8.56 -11.71 0.55
C LEU A 27 -9.63 -10.71 1.01
N GLU A 28 -9.26 -9.69 1.78
CA GLU A 28 -10.19 -8.69 2.29
C GLU A 28 -10.31 -7.46 1.38
N GLU A 29 -9.55 -7.37 0.29
CA GLU A 29 -9.45 -6.19 -0.58
C GLU A 29 -9.18 -4.89 0.21
N ARG A 30 -8.52 -5.02 1.36
CA ARG A 30 -8.30 -3.95 2.34
C ARG A 30 -6.82 -3.78 2.57
N PHE A 31 -6.34 -2.55 2.43
CA PHE A 31 -4.99 -2.19 2.86
C PHE A 31 -5.02 -1.67 4.29
N PRO A 32 -4.47 -2.41 5.27
CA PRO A 32 -4.47 -1.99 6.66
C PRO A 32 -3.49 -0.82 6.85
N ILE A 33 -4.02 0.41 6.86
CA ILE A 33 -3.30 1.60 7.29
C ILE A 33 -3.67 1.95 8.74
N THR A 34 -2.69 2.41 9.49
CA THR A 34 -2.90 3.04 10.79
C THR A 34 -3.51 4.43 10.63
N GLN A 35 -4.07 4.96 11.70
CA GLN A 35 -4.63 6.31 11.70
C GLN A 35 -3.57 7.38 11.41
N GLN A 36 -2.31 7.18 11.83
CA GLN A 36 -1.21 8.09 11.53
C GLN A 36 -0.86 8.07 10.04
N GLU A 37 -0.75 6.89 9.43
CA GLU A 37 -0.52 6.73 7.99
C GLU A 37 -1.65 7.37 7.17
N ALA A 38 -2.91 7.17 7.57
CA ALA A 38 -4.06 7.80 6.93
C ALA A 38 -3.99 9.34 6.99
N GLN A 39 -3.59 9.91 8.12
CA GLN A 39 -3.44 11.37 8.25
C GLN A 39 -2.29 11.91 7.40
N MET A 40 -1.18 11.18 7.26
CA MET A 40 -0.08 11.57 6.37
C MET A 40 -0.51 11.54 4.91
N LEU A 41 -1.19 10.47 4.50
CA LEU A 41 -1.75 10.34 3.15
C LEU A 41 -2.76 11.45 2.84
N ASP A 42 -3.64 11.80 3.78
CA ASP A 42 -4.58 12.91 3.57
C ASP A 42 -3.88 14.28 3.47
N LYS A 43 -2.75 14.48 4.15
CA LYS A 43 -2.01 15.74 4.06
C LYS A 43 -1.15 15.84 2.81
N GLU A 44 -0.49 14.75 2.43
CA GLU A 44 0.56 14.74 1.40
C GLU A 44 0.08 14.21 0.05
N HIS A 45 -1.00 13.41 0.05
CA HIS A 45 -1.50 12.69 -1.12
C HIS A 45 -2.99 12.89 -1.41
N ARG A 46 -3.63 13.89 -0.79
CA ARG A 46 -5.01 14.24 -1.10
C ARG A 46 -5.14 14.78 -2.52
N GLY A 47 -5.96 14.09 -3.32
CA GLY A 47 -6.14 14.38 -4.73
C GLY A 47 -5.14 13.69 -5.66
N HIS A 48 -4.22 12.87 -5.12
CA HIS A 48 -3.38 12.00 -5.94
C HIS A 48 -4.12 10.71 -6.28
N GLU A 49 -3.81 10.17 -7.46
CA GLU A 49 -4.27 8.82 -7.83
C GLU A 49 -3.35 7.80 -7.16
N CYS A 50 -3.89 7.08 -6.18
CA CYS A 50 -3.20 6.02 -5.47
C CYS A 50 -3.95 4.71 -5.65
N HIS A 51 -3.22 3.61 -5.83
CA HIS A 51 -3.78 2.27 -5.92
C HIS A 51 -2.96 1.28 -5.10
N ILE A 52 -3.52 0.10 -4.87
CA ILE A 52 -2.91 -0.96 -4.09
C ILE A 52 -2.47 -2.06 -5.05
N ASP A 53 -1.19 -2.41 -5.02
CA ASP A 53 -0.62 -3.52 -5.76
C ASP A 53 -0.27 -4.68 -4.83
N ALA A 54 -0.48 -5.90 -5.33
CA ALA A 54 -0.02 -7.12 -4.69
C ALA A 54 1.24 -7.61 -5.41
N VAL A 55 2.38 -7.62 -4.72
CA VAL A 55 3.65 -8.07 -5.28
C VAL A 55 4.20 -9.26 -4.48
N GLU A 56 4.67 -10.28 -5.20
CA GLU A 56 5.43 -11.38 -4.60
C GLU A 56 6.91 -11.01 -4.60
N LYS A 57 7.52 -10.95 -3.42
CA LYS A 57 8.96 -10.74 -3.27
C LYS A 57 9.64 -12.06 -2.97
N LEU A 58 10.65 -12.40 -3.77
CA LEU A 58 11.55 -13.50 -3.50
C LEU A 58 12.61 -12.99 -2.50
N ASP A 59 12.60 -13.54 -1.28
CA ASP A 59 13.69 -13.35 -0.31
C ASP A 59 14.97 -14.06 -0.78
#